data_AF-A0A2V7X6T8-F1
#
_entry.id   AF-A0A2V7X6T8-F1
#
_cell.length_a   1.000
_cell.length_b   1.000
_cell.length_c   1.000
_cell.angle_alpha   90.00
_cell.angle_beta   90.00
_cell.angle_gamma   90.00
#
_symmetry.space_group_name_H-M   'P 1'
#
loop_
_entity.id
_entity.type
_entity.pdbx_description
1 polymer ?
#
loop_
_entity_poly.entity_id
_entity_poly.type
_entity_poly.pdbx_seq_one_letter_code
_entity_poly.pdbx_strand_id
1 'polypeptide(L)'
;MVLPQLDWAWISDEARKLGIVRILRVSLLLTRRLLHVDIPAAADLNLGTDPEADSLANEIEAHITAATEFNVESIAYFRLMMRLREKRRDRMRFLGRLMLTPGPGEWAALQLPDALFPLYRLVRLWRLGGKLAGR
;
A
#
# COMPACT_ATOMS: atom_id res chain seq x y z
N MET A 1 -11.86 -27.35 17.39
CA MET A 1 -12.44 -26.67 16.22
C MET A 1 -11.51 -26.88 15.05
N VAL A 2 -11.92 -27.63 14.03
CA VAL A 2 -11.16 -27.73 12.78
C VAL A 2 -11.56 -26.54 11.95
N LEU A 3 -10.64 -25.61 11.70
CA LEU A 3 -10.89 -24.50 10.78
C LEU A 3 -11.17 -25.10 9.39
N PRO A 4 -12.19 -24.62 8.65
CA PRO A 4 -12.43 -25.07 7.29
C PRO A 4 -11.18 -24.87 6.44
N GLN A 5 -10.82 -25.87 5.64
CA GLN A 5 -9.67 -25.75 4.74
C GLN A 5 -9.95 -24.66 3.72
N LEU A 6 -9.05 -23.67 3.65
CA LEU A 6 -9.12 -22.59 2.68
C LEU A 6 -8.82 -23.11 1.27
N ASP A 7 -9.67 -22.76 0.30
CA ASP A 7 -9.43 -23.04 -1.12
C ASP A 7 -8.41 -22.04 -1.69
N TRP A 8 -7.14 -22.42 -1.64
CA TRP A 8 -6.03 -21.59 -2.11
C TRP A 8 -6.03 -21.36 -3.63
N ALA A 9 -6.64 -22.25 -4.41
CA ALA A 9 -6.76 -22.07 -5.84
C ALA A 9 -7.76 -20.94 -6.14
N TRP A 10 -8.93 -20.99 -5.50
CA TRP A 10 -9.93 -19.93 -5.60
C TRP A 10 -9.42 -18.58 -5.09
N ILE A 11 -8.75 -18.56 -3.93
CA ILE A 11 -8.17 -17.34 -3.34
C ILE A 11 -7.15 -16.69 -4.29
N SER A 12 -6.26 -17.50 -4.90
CA SER A 12 -5.26 -16.98 -5.84
C SER A 12 -5.90 -16.44 -7.12
N ASP A 13 -6.90 -17.13 -7.67
CA ASP A 13 -7.62 -16.66 -8.84
C ASP A 13 -8.33 -15.32 -8.58
N GLU A 14 -9.01 -15.21 -7.45
CA GLU A 14 -9.71 -13.98 -7.07
C GLU A 14 -8.72 -12.83 -6.79
N ALA A 15 -7.61 -13.11 -6.11
CA ALA A 15 -6.54 -12.13 -5.91
C ALA A 15 -5.96 -11.63 -7.24
N ARG A 16 -5.85 -12.48 -8.26
CA ARG A 16 -5.35 -12.13 -9.60
C ARG A 16 -6.33 -11.25 -10.38
N LYS A 17 -7.64 -11.57 -10.32
CA LYS A 17 -8.70 -10.73 -10.89
C LYS A 17 -8.66 -9.32 -10.30
N LEU A 18 -8.58 -9.24 -8.98
CA LEU A 18 -8.48 -7.99 -8.22
C LEU A 18 -7.13 -7.27 -8.39
N GLY A 19 -6.05 -8.00 -8.72
CA GLY A 19 -4.70 -7.46 -8.84
C GLY A 19 -4.03 -7.17 -7.50
N ILE A 20 -4.25 -8.07 -6.52
CA ILE A 20 -3.79 -7.95 -5.12
C ILE A 20 -3.00 -9.17 -4.64
N VAL A 21 -2.56 -10.05 -5.54
CA VAL A 21 -1.68 -11.20 -5.25
C VAL A 21 -0.46 -10.79 -4.43
N ARG A 22 0.19 -9.68 -4.77
CA ARG A 22 1.34 -9.11 -4.06
C ARG A 22 0.99 -8.72 -2.64
N ILE A 23 -0.14 -8.05 -2.43
CA ILE A 23 -0.59 -7.63 -1.10
C ILE A 23 -0.84 -8.87 -0.25
N LEU A 24 -1.59 -9.85 -0.79
CA LEU A 24 -1.86 -11.11 -0.11
C LEU A 24 -0.57 -11.84 0.26
N ARG A 25 0.40 -11.92 -0.66
CA ARG A 25 1.70 -12.54 -0.41
C ARG A 25 2.48 -11.82 0.68
N VAL A 26 2.56 -10.50 0.65
CA VAL A 26 3.21 -9.69 1.70
C VAL A 26 2.56 -9.99 3.06
N SER A 27 1.23 -10.03 3.13
CA SER A 27 0.52 -10.37 4.37
C SER A 27 0.83 -11.77 4.89
N LEU A 28 0.91 -12.79 4.01
CA LEU A 28 1.28 -14.14 4.41
C LEU A 28 2.74 -14.23 4.87
N LEU A 29 3.67 -13.58 4.16
CA LEU A 29 5.07 -13.49 4.57
C LEU A 29 5.22 -12.84 5.95
N LEU A 30 4.54 -11.72 6.18
CA LEU A 30 4.53 -11.05 7.48
C LEU A 30 3.91 -11.93 8.57
N THR A 31 2.82 -12.63 8.27
CA THR A 31 2.18 -13.59 9.20
C THR A 31 3.17 -14.67 9.62
N ARG A 32 3.90 -15.25 8.67
CA ARG A 32 4.93 -16.26 8.97
C ARG A 32 6.06 -15.71 9.82
N ARG A 33 6.55 -14.52 9.52
CA ARG A 33 7.72 -13.94 10.20
C ARG A 33 7.40 -13.38 11.57
N LEU A 34 6.27 -12.69 11.72
CA LEU A 34 5.87 -12.01 12.95
C LEU A 34 5.11 -12.93 13.91
N LEU A 35 4.31 -13.87 13.39
CA LEU A 35 3.47 -14.75 14.19
C LEU A 35 3.98 -16.20 14.23
N HIS A 36 5.07 -16.51 13.52
CA HIS A 36 5.66 -17.84 13.44
C HIS A 36 4.65 -18.94 13.00
N VAL A 37 3.68 -18.56 12.16
CA VAL A 37 2.69 -19.48 11.59
C VAL A 37 3.16 -19.96 10.22
N ASP A 38 3.17 -21.27 10.02
CA ASP A 38 3.51 -21.85 8.72
C ASP A 38 2.46 -21.50 7.66
N ILE A 39 2.94 -21.09 6.50
CA ILE A 39 2.10 -20.86 5.32
C ILE A 39 1.82 -22.21 4.67
N PRO A 40 0.55 -22.57 4.39
CA PRO A 40 0.26 -23.81 3.70
C PRO A 40 0.97 -23.89 2.35
N ALA A 41 1.57 -25.03 2.02
CA ALA A 41 2.26 -25.23 0.73
C ALA A 41 1.35 -24.93 -0.47
N ALA A 42 0.04 -25.18 -0.34
CA ALA A 42 -0.96 -24.81 -1.34
C ALA A 42 -1.02 -23.29 -1.58
N ALA A 43 -0.83 -22.45 -0.57
CA ALA A 43 -0.78 -21.00 -0.74
C ALA A 43 0.46 -20.57 -1.53
N ASP A 44 1.63 -21.09 -1.16
CA ASP A 44 2.90 -20.78 -1.83
C ASP A 44 2.88 -21.20 -3.31
N LEU A 45 2.38 -22.41 -3.60
CA LEU A 45 2.24 -22.90 -4.97
C LEU A 45 1.29 -22.03 -5.81
N ASN A 46 0.15 -21.63 -5.24
CA ASN A 46 -0.87 -20.89 -5.98
C ASN A 46 -0.52 -19.40 -6.18
N LEU A 47 0.28 -18.79 -5.30
CA LEU A 47 0.65 -17.37 -5.36
C LEU A 47 1.96 -17.11 -6.12
N GLY A 48 2.74 -18.14 -6.46
CA GLY A 48 3.93 -18.05 -7.32
C GLY A 48 5.17 -17.54 -6.57
N THR A 49 6.05 -16.78 -7.24
CA THR A 49 7.18 -16.05 -6.62
C THR A 49 7.10 -14.55 -6.97
N ASP A 50 7.41 -13.67 -6.02
CA ASP A 50 7.46 -12.21 -6.25
C ASP A 50 8.56 -11.59 -5.36
N PRO A 51 9.76 -11.33 -5.91
CA PRO A 51 10.88 -10.74 -5.16
C PRO A 51 10.54 -9.36 -4.58
N GLU A 52 9.64 -8.61 -5.23
CA GLU A 52 9.21 -7.32 -4.73
C GLU A 52 8.40 -7.47 -3.44
N ALA A 53 7.62 -8.56 -3.32
CA ALA A 53 6.87 -8.84 -2.10
C ALA A 53 7.80 -9.17 -0.92
N ASP A 54 8.90 -9.88 -1.15
CA ASP A 54 9.90 -10.14 -0.11
C ASP A 54 10.57 -8.83 0.37
N SER A 55 10.92 -7.94 -0.56
CA SER A 55 11.44 -6.61 -0.23
C SER A 55 10.42 -5.77 0.56
N LEU A 56 9.16 -5.78 0.14
CA LEU A 56 8.07 -5.06 0.83
C LEU A 56 7.82 -5.63 2.22
N ALA A 57 7.84 -6.96 2.37
CA ALA A 57 7.70 -7.61 3.66
C ALA A 57 8.83 -7.18 4.61
N ASN A 58 10.09 -7.18 4.15
CA ASN A 58 11.23 -6.70 4.96
C ASN A 58 11.05 -5.24 5.43
N GLU A 59 10.62 -4.36 4.53
CA GLU A 59 10.42 -2.94 4.85
C GLU A 59 9.29 -2.75 5.88
N ILE A 60 8.16 -3.43 5.68
CA ILE A 60 7.00 -3.34 6.59
C ILE A 60 7.31 -3.98 7.95
N GLU A 61 7.99 -5.13 7.98
CA GLU A 61 8.42 -5.82 9.19
C GLU A 61 9.33 -4.94 10.05
N ALA A 62 10.30 -4.25 9.43
CA ALA A 62 11.17 -3.30 10.12
C ALA A 62 10.37 -2.14 10.74
N HIS A 63 9.37 -1.61 10.02
CA HIS A 63 8.50 -0.55 10.54
C HIS A 63 7.64 -1.01 11.73
N ILE A 64 7.04 -2.20 11.65
CA ILE A 64 6.23 -2.78 12.72
C ILE A 64 7.09 -3.02 13.96
N THR A 65 8.28 -3.62 13.79
CA THR A 65 9.18 -3.97 14.89
C THR A 65 9.78 -2.73 15.56
N ALA A 66 10.04 -1.67 14.80
CA ALA A 66 10.49 -0.38 15.32
C ALA A 66 9.38 0.43 15.99
N ALA A 67 8.14 -0.09 16.05
CA ALA A 67 6.95 0.62 16.55
C ALA A 67 6.81 2.05 15.99
N THR A 68 7.24 2.25 14.75
CA THR A 68 7.26 3.57 14.12
C THR A 68 5.95 3.79 13.40
N GLU A 69 5.27 4.89 13.70
CA GLU A 69 4.08 5.27 12.96
C GLU A 69 4.43 5.63 11.51
N PHE A 70 3.64 5.14 10.56
CA PHE A 70 3.74 5.61 9.19
C PHE A 70 3.22 7.04 9.09
N ASN A 71 4.09 7.95 8.68
CA ASN A 71 3.64 9.26 8.22
C ASN A 71 2.90 9.08 6.87
N VAL A 72 1.58 9.04 6.93
CA VAL A 72 0.68 8.84 5.78
C VAL A 72 0.74 9.95 4.73
N GLU A 73 1.40 11.07 5.03
CA GLU A 73 1.68 12.16 4.09
C GLU A 73 3.12 12.15 3.54
N SER A 74 3.92 11.15 3.90
CA SER A 74 5.30 11.03 3.44
C SER A 74 5.41 10.44 2.04
N ILE A 75 6.45 10.86 1.30
CA ILE A 75 6.80 10.29 0.00
C ILE A 75 7.13 8.81 0.13
N ALA A 76 7.75 8.41 1.26
CA ALA A 76 8.06 7.01 1.55
C ALA A 76 6.79 6.15 1.61
N TYR A 77 5.77 6.60 2.35
CA TYR A 77 4.47 5.92 2.42
C TYR A 77 3.82 5.80 1.04
N PHE A 78 3.79 6.87 0.24
CA PHE A 78 3.21 6.79 -1.10
C PHE A 78 3.98 5.86 -2.04
N ARG A 79 5.32 5.84 -1.93
CA ARG A 79 6.16 4.91 -2.67
C ARG A 79 5.86 3.46 -2.28
N LEU A 80 5.73 3.18 -0.98
CA LEU A 80 5.33 1.86 -0.47
C LEU A 80 3.97 1.44 -1.04
N MET A 81 2.96 2.31 -0.96
CA MET A 81 1.61 2.06 -1.49
C MET A 81 1.60 1.86 -3.02
N MET A 82 2.49 2.52 -3.76
CA MET A 82 2.66 2.30 -5.19
C MET A 82 3.30 0.97 -5.52
N ARG A 83 4.34 0.57 -4.76
CA ARG A 83 5.06 -0.70 -4.95
C ARG A 83 4.18 -1.91 -4.65
N LEU A 84 3.24 -1.79 -3.70
CA LEU A 84 2.22 -2.80 -3.41
C LEU A 84 1.29 -3.10 -4.60
N ARG A 85 1.13 -2.19 -5.56
CA ARG A 85 0.26 -2.37 -6.73
C ARG A 85 0.98 -3.08 -7.85
N GLU A 86 0.41 -4.18 -8.33
CA GLU A 86 0.95 -4.99 -9.43
C GLU A 86 0.78 -4.33 -10.79
N LYS A 87 -0.45 -3.88 -11.11
CA LYS A 87 -0.80 -3.39 -12.45
C LYS A 87 -0.48 -1.90 -12.56
N ARG A 88 0.16 -1.50 -13.67
CA ARG A 88 0.47 -0.08 -13.96
C ARG A 88 -0.78 0.80 -13.97
N ARG A 89 -1.92 0.27 -14.44
CA ARG A 89 -3.22 0.96 -14.41
C ARG A 89 -3.65 1.32 -12.97
N ASP A 90 -3.44 0.41 -12.03
CA ASP A 90 -3.84 0.59 -10.64
C ASP A 90 -2.89 1.58 -9.94
N ARG A 91 -1.61 1.62 -10.33
CA ARG A 91 -0.67 2.67 -9.92
C ARG A 91 -1.11 4.05 -10.44
N MET A 92 -1.51 4.16 -11.70
CA MET A 92 -1.98 5.43 -12.26
C MET A 92 -3.29 5.89 -11.59
N ARG A 93 -4.22 4.96 -11.36
CA ARG A 93 -5.45 5.25 -10.61
C ARG A 93 -5.16 5.69 -9.17
N PHE A 94 -4.12 5.13 -8.54
CA PHE A 94 -3.66 5.58 -7.23
C PHE A 94 -3.19 7.02 -7.28
N LEU A 95 -2.31 7.34 -8.23
CA LEU A 95 -1.72 8.67 -8.38
C LEU A 95 -2.80 9.71 -8.64
N GLY A 96 -3.76 9.40 -9.51
CA GLY A 96 -4.93 10.25 -9.73
C GLY A 96 -5.72 10.47 -8.45
N ARG A 97 -6.05 9.40 -7.70
CA ARG A 97 -6.73 9.55 -6.41
C ARG A 97 -5.90 10.33 -5.40
N LEU A 98 -4.60 10.12 -5.35
CA LEU A 98 -3.70 10.81 -4.43
C LEU A 98 -3.61 12.30 -4.74
N MET A 99 -3.62 12.69 -6.01
CA MET A 99 -3.63 14.10 -6.41
C MET A 99 -4.99 14.78 -6.17
N LEU A 100 -6.08 14.01 -6.24
CA LEU A 100 -7.44 14.55 -6.19
C LEU A 100 -8.11 14.45 -4.81
N THR A 101 -7.62 13.60 -3.90
CA THR A 101 -8.21 13.39 -2.56
C THR A 101 -7.49 14.26 -1.53
N PRO A 102 -8.14 15.27 -0.94
CA PRO A 102 -7.51 16.15 0.04
C PRO A 102 -7.06 15.37 1.29
N GLY A 103 -5.82 15.60 1.73
CA GLY A 103 -5.19 14.90 2.86
C GLY A 103 -5.50 15.57 4.21
N PRO A 104 -5.36 14.85 5.35
CA PRO A 104 -5.70 15.38 6.68
C PRO A 104 -5.02 16.72 7.02
N GLY A 105 -3.77 16.93 6.59
CA GLY A 105 -3.04 18.19 6.76
C GLY A 105 -3.59 19.36 5.93
N GLU A 106 -4.37 19.09 4.87
CA GLU A 106 -5.07 20.13 4.11
C GLU A 106 -6.37 20.56 4.83
N TRP A 107 -7.08 19.63 5.49
CA TRP A 107 -8.22 19.94 6.35
C TRP A 107 -7.84 20.74 7.61
N ALA A 108 -6.63 20.50 8.14
CA ALA A 108 -6.13 21.20 9.33
C ALA A 108 -5.57 22.61 9.04
N ALA A 109 -5.04 22.84 7.83
CA ALA A 109 -4.36 24.09 7.50
C ALA A 109 -5.29 25.19 6.98
N LEU A 110 -6.43 24.82 6.38
CA LEU A 110 -7.27 25.78 5.66
C LEU A 110 -8.75 25.41 5.88
N GLN A 111 -9.48 26.20 6.67
CA GLN A 111 -10.94 26.23 6.57
C GLN A 111 -11.31 27.15 5.39
N LEU A 112 -11.05 26.68 4.17
CA LEU A 112 -11.43 27.41 2.95
C LEU A 112 -12.88 27.08 2.59
N PRO A 113 -13.72 28.10 2.26
CA PRO A 113 -15.09 27.89 1.80
C PRO A 113 -15.15 26.99 0.55
N ASP A 114 -16.22 26.21 0.41
CA ASP A 114 -16.42 25.20 -0.65
C ASP A 114 -16.15 25.69 -2.09
N ALA A 115 -16.30 27.00 -2.34
CA ALA A 115 -16.08 27.62 -3.64
C ALA A 115 -14.59 27.67 -4.08
N LEU A 116 -13.62 27.50 -3.17
CA LEU A 116 -12.18 27.63 -3.46
C LEU A 116 -11.45 26.27 -3.55
N PHE A 117 -12.19 25.17 -3.62
CA PHE A 117 -11.67 23.82 -3.79
C PHE A 117 -10.65 23.63 -4.94
N PRO A 118 -10.77 24.28 -6.13
CA PRO A 118 -9.76 24.12 -7.17
C PRO A 118 -8.37 24.67 -6.80
N LEU A 119 -8.29 25.68 -5.91
CA LEU A 119 -7.01 26.25 -5.47
C LEU A 119 -6.19 25.27 -4.60
N TYR A 120 -6.85 24.38 -3.86
CA TYR A 120 -6.17 23.35 -3.06
C TYR A 120 -5.28 22.45 -3.89
N ARG A 121 -5.72 22.09 -5.10
CA ARG A 121 -4.94 21.24 -6.02
C ARG A 121 -3.62 21.90 -6.39
N LEU A 122 -3.60 23.23 -6.55
CA LEU A 122 -2.39 23.98 -6.88
C LEU A 122 -1.42 24.08 -5.70
N VAL A 123 -1.94 24.35 -4.49
CA VAL A 123 -1.12 24.38 -3.25
C VAL A 123 -0.45 23.03 -3.01
N ARG A 124 -1.17 21.92 -3.23
CA ARG A 124 -0.62 20.57 -3.09
C ARG A 124 0.48 20.27 -4.09
N LEU A 125 0.28 20.61 -5.37
CA LEU A 125 1.30 20.45 -6.41
C LEU A 125 2.55 21.25 -6.07
N TRP A 126 2.40 22.46 -5.55
CA TRP A 126 3.53 23.28 -5.13
C TRP A 126 4.25 22.70 -3.90
N ARG A 127 3.52 22.20 -2.88
CA ARG A 127 4.11 21.56 -1.69
C ARG A 127 4.87 20.27 -2.04
N LEU A 128 4.34 19.47 -2.96
CA LEU A 128 4.99 18.27 -3.47
C LEU A 128 6.22 18.61 -4.33
N GLY A 129 6.16 19.66 -5.15
CA GLY A 129 7.28 20.17 -5.92
C GLY A 129 8.41 20.76 -5.06
N GLY A 130 8.07 21.51 -4.01
CA GLY A 130 9.02 22.07 -3.06
C GLY A 130 9.78 21.00 -2.27
N LYS A 131 9.13 19.88 -1.91
CA LYS A 131 9.78 18.72 -1.28
C LYS A 131 10.71 17.94 -2.21
N LEU A 132 10.58 18.08 -3.53
CA LEU A 132 11.51 17.50 -4.51
C LEU A 132 12.68 18.43 -4.85
N ALA A 133 12.48 19.75 -4.72
CA ALA A 133 13.50 20.76 -4.95
C ALA A 133 14.37 21.05 -3.71
N GLY A 134 13.88 20.77 -2.51
CA GLY A 134 14.66 20.82 -1.26
C GLY A 134 15.41 19.51 -1.02
N ARG A 135 16.48 19.30 -1.78
CA ARG A 135 17.59 18.40 -1.44
C ARG A 135 18.73 19.21 -0.86
#